data_AF-A0A2T2T8F0-F1
#
_entry.id   AF-A0A2T2T8F0-F1
#
_cell.length_a   1.000
_cell.length_b   1.000
_cell.length_c   1.000
_cell.angle_alpha   90.00
_cell.angle_beta   90.00
_cell.angle_gamma   90.00
#
_symmetry.space_group_name_H-M   'P 1'
#
loop_
_entity.id
_entity.type
_entity.pdbx_description
1 polymer ?
#
loop_
_entity_poly.entity_id
_entity_poly.type
_entity_poly.pdbx_seq_one_letter_code
_entity_poly.pdbx_strand_id
1 'polypeptide(L)'
;MSSRLKDLRYSVMLALYLPILLYAFSTYDLSEDTYAVQSVEPVVVADQTVVLGQPFTARTFLKVGRGEGQQLRAGAAGGVEAVGDSLLRMPTGGVLAEDEQKKTVSYEGQFSFRQVDGQTAQLPLRGTFTVRRPEIVATSEATQSLYRRCLNRIRIDVPGLEGRPLRLVTGSKSVAGRSLAISPAGSGPATVRVFRADSTRSEAEDVFLGEKEFAVIDPPRPELHVRSGGRELASGDPLPRRRAVLNFEIEPDAEFRQRYPQDAQYRASRATVFLRKGLTASQDIGTFDLDGGRLVLTRQLRDAEAGDRITVRLEGVARINHAGQAIPVSFSKASRTFGFVLS
;
A
#
# COMPACT_ATOMS: atom_id res chain seq x y z
N MET A 1 75.04 -9.89 -64.77
CA MET A 1 74.40 -11.23 -64.82
C MET A 1 73.72 -11.67 -63.51
N SER A 2 74.12 -11.17 -62.33
CA SER A 2 73.57 -11.61 -61.03
C SER A 2 72.13 -11.15 -60.73
N SER A 3 71.66 -9.99 -61.22
CA SER A 3 70.29 -9.51 -60.92
C SER A 3 69.20 -10.30 -61.64
N ARG A 4 69.39 -10.63 -62.93
CA ARG A 4 68.41 -11.41 -63.71
C ARG A 4 68.14 -12.80 -63.12
N LEU A 5 69.13 -13.42 -62.47
CA LEU A 5 68.97 -14.72 -61.82
C LEU A 5 68.12 -14.63 -60.54
N LYS A 6 68.21 -13.50 -59.81
CA LYS A 6 67.38 -13.23 -58.64
C LYS A 6 65.93 -12.94 -59.05
N ASP A 7 65.74 -12.16 -60.11
CA ASP A 7 64.40 -11.85 -60.64
C ASP A 7 63.71 -13.11 -61.16
N LEU A 8 64.46 -14.01 -61.82
CA LEU A 8 63.92 -15.30 -62.28
C LEU A 8 63.52 -16.19 -61.10
N ARG A 9 64.34 -16.25 -60.04
CA ARG A 9 64.01 -17.01 -58.82
C ARG A 9 62.80 -16.45 -58.09
N TYR A 10 62.68 -15.12 -58.01
CA TYR A 10 61.54 -14.46 -57.41
C TYR A 10 60.27 -14.72 -58.22
N SER A 11 60.34 -14.64 -59.55
CA SER A 11 59.22 -14.92 -60.45
C SER A 11 58.75 -16.37 -60.35
N VAL A 12 59.69 -17.33 -60.26
CA VAL A 12 59.39 -18.76 -60.10
C VAL A 12 58.82 -19.04 -58.71
N MET A 13 59.38 -18.47 -57.64
CA MET A 13 58.77 -18.57 -56.31
C MET A 13 57.37 -17.97 -56.28
N LEU A 14 57.17 -16.77 -56.83
CA LEU A 14 55.86 -16.14 -56.86
C LEU A 14 54.86 -17.01 -57.64
N ALA A 15 55.25 -17.55 -58.80
CA ALA A 15 54.40 -18.43 -59.60
C ALA A 15 54.04 -19.75 -58.89
N LEU A 16 54.89 -20.26 -58.00
CA LEU A 16 54.64 -21.47 -57.22
C LEU A 16 53.84 -21.21 -55.94
N TYR A 17 54.14 -20.12 -55.22
CA TYR A 17 53.52 -19.83 -53.92
C TYR A 17 52.21 -19.04 -54.05
N LEU A 18 52.06 -18.19 -55.07
CA LEU A 18 50.84 -17.40 -55.27
C LEU A 18 49.58 -18.27 -55.46
N PRO A 19 49.60 -19.35 -56.27
CA PRO A 19 48.43 -20.23 -56.38
C PRO A 19 48.11 -20.95 -55.06
N ILE A 20 49.12 -21.31 -54.28
CA ILE A 20 48.95 -21.98 -52.97
C ILE A 20 48.35 -21.00 -51.95
N LEU A 21 48.82 -19.76 -51.93
CA LEU A 21 48.26 -18.69 -51.10
C LEU A 21 46.83 -18.34 -51.52
N LEU A 22 46.57 -18.21 -52.82
CA LEU A 22 45.23 -17.96 -53.35
C LEU A 22 44.28 -19.12 -53.03
N TYR A 23 44.74 -20.37 -53.14
CA TYR A 23 43.97 -21.54 -52.77
C TYR A 23 43.64 -21.55 -51.28
N ALA A 24 44.63 -21.28 -50.41
CA ALA A 24 44.44 -21.17 -48.97
C ALA A 24 43.46 -20.06 -48.59
N PHE A 25 43.46 -18.92 -49.29
CA PHE A 25 42.46 -17.87 -49.13
C PHE A 25 41.08 -18.28 -49.65
N SER A 26 41.00 -19.05 -50.74
CA SER A 26 39.73 -19.49 -51.33
C SER A 26 39.01 -20.60 -50.55
N THR A 27 39.73 -21.35 -49.72
CA THR A 27 39.15 -22.41 -48.87
C THR A 27 38.57 -21.90 -47.55
N TYR A 28 38.72 -20.61 -47.24
CA TYR A 28 37.95 -20.00 -46.17
C TYR A 28 36.54 -19.73 -46.71
N ASP A 29 35.65 -20.70 -46.49
CA ASP A 29 34.22 -20.59 -46.76
C ASP A 29 33.62 -19.61 -45.73
N LEU A 30 33.81 -18.32 -45.99
CA LEU A 30 33.19 -17.24 -45.24
C LEU A 30 31.73 -17.16 -45.70
N SER A 31 30.80 -17.60 -44.85
CA SER A 31 29.38 -17.37 -45.11
C SER A 31 29.11 -15.87 -45.28
N GLU A 32 28.10 -15.49 -46.07
CA GLU A 32 27.76 -14.09 -46.39
C GLU A 32 27.48 -13.23 -45.13
N ASP A 33 27.26 -13.85 -43.97
CA ASP A 33 27.05 -13.21 -42.66
C ASP A 33 28.34 -13.11 -41.79
N THR A 34 29.52 -13.38 -42.35
CA THR A 34 30.79 -13.32 -41.59
C THR A 34 31.44 -11.95 -41.68
N TYR A 35 31.44 -11.22 -40.57
CA TYR A 35 32.09 -9.91 -40.46
C TYR A 35 33.43 -10.01 -39.73
N ALA A 36 34.51 -9.54 -40.37
CA ALA A 36 35.80 -9.34 -39.72
C ALA A 36 35.81 -8.00 -38.99
N VAL A 37 35.94 -8.02 -37.66
CA VAL A 37 35.86 -6.81 -36.83
C VAL A 37 36.99 -6.72 -35.81
N GLN A 38 37.52 -5.50 -35.65
CA GLN A 38 38.75 -5.25 -34.90
C GLN A 38 38.53 -5.29 -33.37
N SER A 39 37.38 -4.84 -32.89
CA SER A 39 37.01 -4.94 -31.48
C SER A 39 35.52 -5.16 -31.30
N VAL A 40 35.18 -5.95 -30.29
CA VAL A 40 33.81 -6.24 -29.87
C VAL A 40 33.74 -5.99 -28.36
N GLU A 41 32.78 -5.17 -27.94
CA GLU A 41 32.58 -4.78 -26.55
C GLU A 41 31.15 -5.10 -26.12
N PRO A 42 30.95 -5.75 -24.97
CA PRO A 42 29.61 -5.99 -24.46
C PRO A 42 29.02 -4.71 -23.87
N VAL A 43 27.77 -4.41 -24.21
CA VAL A 43 27.01 -3.27 -23.69
C VAL A 43 25.77 -3.77 -22.96
N VAL A 44 25.51 -3.20 -21.78
CA VAL A 44 24.30 -3.47 -21.00
C VAL A 44 23.52 -2.19 -20.82
N VAL A 45 22.22 -2.26 -21.12
CA VAL A 45 21.27 -1.17 -20.91
C VAL A 45 20.18 -1.68 -19.98
N ALA A 46 20.09 -1.08 -18.79
CA ALA A 46 19.14 -1.46 -17.76
C ALA A 46 18.86 -0.28 -16.82
N ASP A 47 17.75 -0.38 -16.09
CA ASP A 47 17.50 0.51 -14.96
C ASP A 47 18.48 0.22 -13.82
N GLN A 48 19.13 1.26 -13.31
CA GLN A 48 20.10 1.12 -12.23
C GLN A 48 19.44 0.86 -10.87
N THR A 49 18.13 1.10 -10.74
CA THR A 49 17.37 0.91 -9.51
C THR A 49 16.08 0.13 -9.79
N VAL A 50 15.88 -0.96 -9.07
CA VAL A 50 14.70 -1.83 -9.18
C VAL A 50 13.97 -1.92 -7.84
N VAL A 51 12.64 -1.98 -7.89
CA VAL A 51 11.81 -2.18 -6.71
C VAL A 51 11.82 -3.66 -6.31
N LEU A 52 12.00 -3.93 -5.02
CA LEU A 52 11.96 -5.29 -4.47
C LEU A 52 10.68 -6.01 -4.90
N GLY A 53 10.82 -7.21 -5.45
CA GLY A 53 9.71 -8.01 -5.94
C GLY A 53 9.48 -7.90 -7.46
N GLN A 54 10.03 -6.87 -8.12
CA GLN A 54 10.14 -6.81 -9.57
C GLN A 54 11.40 -7.55 -10.04
N PRO A 55 11.37 -8.28 -11.16
CA PRO A 55 12.59 -8.81 -11.76
C PRO A 55 13.45 -7.66 -12.30
N PHE A 56 14.76 -7.70 -12.07
CA PHE A 56 15.69 -6.87 -12.83
C PHE A 56 15.73 -7.37 -14.26
N THR A 57 15.61 -6.46 -15.22
CA THR A 57 15.69 -6.74 -16.66
C THR A 57 16.71 -5.83 -17.30
N ALA A 58 17.65 -6.43 -18.02
CA ALA A 58 18.70 -5.72 -18.72
C ALA A 58 18.79 -6.23 -20.16
N ARG A 59 18.86 -5.30 -21.12
CA ARG A 59 19.16 -5.64 -22.50
C ARG A 59 20.67 -5.64 -22.68
N THR A 60 21.18 -6.73 -23.23
CA THR A 60 22.60 -6.91 -23.43
C THR A 60 22.85 -7.16 -24.91
N PHE A 61 23.79 -6.43 -25.50
CA PHE A 61 24.16 -6.59 -26.91
C PHE A 61 25.66 -6.37 -27.10
N LEU A 62 26.19 -6.87 -28.20
CA LEU A 62 27.57 -6.66 -28.57
C LEU A 62 27.68 -5.42 -29.46
N LYS A 63 28.48 -4.45 -29.02
CA LYS A 63 28.86 -3.30 -29.84
C LYS A 63 30.17 -3.62 -30.55
N VAL A 64 30.21 -3.29 -31.83
CA VAL A 64 31.41 -3.40 -32.64
C VAL A 64 32.14 -2.05 -32.64
N GLY A 65 33.40 -2.04 -32.22
CA GLY A 65 34.23 -0.84 -32.20
C GLY A 65 34.89 -0.54 -33.56
N ARG A 66 35.08 0.75 -33.86
CA ARG A 66 35.95 1.24 -34.95
C ARG A 66 37.24 1.78 -34.34
N GLY A 67 38.39 1.42 -34.91
CA GLY A 67 39.70 1.90 -34.47
C GLY A 67 39.83 3.44 -34.47
N GLU A 68 40.71 3.96 -33.61
CA GLU A 68 40.95 5.40 -33.43
C GLU A 68 41.31 6.10 -34.77
N GLY A 69 40.63 7.22 -35.06
CA GLY A 69 40.92 8.09 -36.21
C GLY A 69 39.80 8.25 -37.25
N GLN A 70 38.66 7.56 -37.14
CA GLN A 70 37.53 7.74 -38.06
C GLN A 70 36.45 8.68 -37.48
N GLN A 71 36.35 9.90 -38.00
CA GLN A 71 35.19 10.78 -37.76
C GLN A 71 33.98 10.31 -38.57
N LEU A 72 32.83 10.18 -37.90
CA LEU A 72 31.54 9.95 -38.55
C LEU A 72 31.10 11.22 -39.27
N ARG A 73 31.05 11.19 -40.61
CA ARG A 73 30.14 12.05 -41.37
C ARG A 73 28.85 11.28 -41.57
N ALA A 74 27.77 11.78 -40.98
CA ALA A 74 26.43 11.21 -41.16
C ALA A 74 26.02 11.40 -42.63
N GLY A 75 26.16 10.34 -43.42
CA GLY A 75 25.50 10.20 -44.72
C GLY A 75 24.09 9.68 -44.51
N ALA A 76 23.13 10.19 -45.27
CA ALA A 76 21.68 10.08 -45.05
C ALA A 76 21.05 8.66 -45.11
N ALA A 77 21.83 7.58 -45.13
CA ALA A 77 21.35 6.20 -44.97
C ALA A 77 22.53 5.27 -44.66
N GLY A 78 22.56 4.64 -43.48
CA GLY A 78 23.63 3.69 -43.12
C GLY A 78 23.74 3.48 -41.62
N GLY A 79 22.69 2.90 -41.02
CA GLY A 79 22.61 2.57 -39.60
C GLY A 79 23.60 1.49 -39.21
N VAL A 80 24.19 1.62 -38.02
CA VAL A 80 24.94 0.56 -37.36
C VAL A 80 23.91 -0.37 -36.70
N GLU A 81 23.83 -1.61 -37.15
CA GLU A 81 22.94 -2.63 -36.61
C GLU A 81 23.64 -3.38 -35.48
N ALA A 82 22.99 -3.47 -34.31
CA ALA A 82 23.50 -4.22 -33.17
C ALA A 82 23.29 -5.72 -33.42
N VAL A 83 24.36 -6.52 -33.36
CA VAL A 83 24.28 -7.97 -33.52
C VAL A 83 24.03 -8.62 -32.15
N GLY A 84 22.88 -9.25 -32.00
CA GLY A 84 22.48 -10.07 -30.84
C GLY A 84 21.82 -9.27 -29.71
N ASP A 85 20.48 -9.22 -29.71
CA ASP A 85 19.70 -8.76 -28.56
C ASP A 85 19.49 -9.93 -27.60
N SER A 86 19.87 -9.76 -26.34
CA SER A 86 19.66 -10.75 -25.27
C SER A 86 19.08 -10.07 -24.05
N LEU A 87 18.06 -10.68 -23.44
CA LEU A 87 17.40 -10.17 -22.25
C LEU A 87 17.87 -10.93 -21.01
N LEU A 88 18.65 -10.27 -20.16
CA LEU A 88 19.00 -10.77 -18.84
C LEU A 88 17.84 -10.49 -17.88
N ARG A 89 17.39 -11.50 -17.14
CA ARG A 89 16.32 -11.36 -16.12
C ARG A 89 16.72 -12.01 -14.80
N MET A 90 16.69 -11.25 -13.71
CA MET A 90 17.05 -11.73 -12.37
C MET A 90 15.92 -11.47 -11.36
N PRO A 91 15.47 -12.48 -10.59
CA PRO A 91 14.50 -12.27 -9.51
C PRO A 91 15.14 -11.53 -8.33
N THR A 92 14.42 -10.57 -7.75
CA THR A 92 14.93 -9.74 -6.63
C THR A 92 14.38 -10.14 -5.26
N GLY A 93 13.44 -11.09 -5.20
CA GLY A 93 12.61 -11.37 -4.03
C GLY A 93 13.37 -11.73 -2.73
N GLY A 94 14.55 -12.35 -2.85
CA GLY A 94 15.39 -12.73 -1.70
C GLY A 94 16.63 -11.87 -1.52
N VAL A 95 16.73 -10.73 -2.20
CA VAL A 95 17.96 -9.92 -2.20
C VAL A 95 18.12 -9.15 -0.88
N LEU A 96 17.03 -8.61 -0.35
CA LEU A 96 16.98 -7.75 0.82
C LEU A 96 16.46 -8.52 2.05
N ALA A 97 17.14 -8.36 3.19
CA ALA A 97 16.58 -8.76 4.49
C ALA A 97 15.42 -7.84 4.91
N GLU A 98 14.61 -8.24 5.90
CA GLU A 98 13.42 -7.47 6.32
C GLU A 98 13.77 -6.06 6.84
N ASP A 99 14.91 -5.93 7.54
CA ASP A 99 15.43 -4.70 8.11
C ASP A 99 16.21 -3.82 7.11
N GLU A 100 16.56 -4.36 5.94
CA GLU A 100 17.26 -3.62 4.89
C GLU A 100 16.29 -2.83 4.00
N GLN A 101 16.66 -1.58 3.68
CA GLN A 101 15.89 -0.70 2.79
C GLN A 101 16.43 -0.67 1.36
N LYS A 102 17.73 -0.89 1.18
CA LYS A 102 18.39 -0.89 -0.13
C LYS A 102 19.65 -1.75 -0.12
N LYS A 103 19.98 -2.34 -1.26
CA LYS A 103 21.19 -3.15 -1.45
C LYS A 103 21.66 -3.12 -2.90
N THR A 104 22.96 -2.98 -3.08
CA THR A 104 23.59 -3.09 -4.39
C THR A 104 23.91 -4.55 -4.68
N VAL A 105 23.46 -5.05 -5.83
CA VAL A 105 23.68 -6.41 -6.30
C VAL A 105 24.60 -6.36 -7.51
N SER A 106 25.68 -7.14 -7.46
CA SER A 106 26.52 -7.41 -8.63
C SER A 106 25.98 -8.61 -9.39
N TYR A 107 26.10 -8.55 -10.72
CA TYR A 107 25.85 -9.69 -11.59
C TYR A 107 27.05 -9.88 -12.51
N GLU A 108 27.32 -11.16 -12.80
CA GLU A 108 28.33 -11.58 -13.75
C GLU A 108 27.67 -12.52 -14.78
N GLY A 109 28.03 -12.35 -16.04
CA GLY A 109 27.60 -13.17 -17.16
C GLY A 109 28.73 -13.29 -18.18
N GLN A 110 28.48 -14.03 -19.26
CA GLN A 110 29.46 -14.20 -20.34
C GLN A 110 28.73 -14.20 -21.68
N PHE A 111 29.26 -13.43 -22.63
CA PHE A 111 28.90 -13.55 -24.04
C PHE A 111 29.78 -14.61 -24.69
N SER A 112 29.19 -15.45 -25.54
CA SER A 112 29.89 -16.46 -26.32
C SER A 112 29.58 -16.28 -27.79
N PHE A 113 30.60 -16.18 -28.63
CA PHE A 113 30.45 -16.07 -30.09
C PHE A 113 31.55 -16.85 -30.81
N ARG A 114 31.27 -17.28 -32.04
CA ARG A 114 32.26 -17.94 -32.89
C ARG A 114 33.08 -16.91 -33.65
N GLN A 115 34.39 -17.08 -33.63
CA GLN A 115 35.35 -16.29 -34.40
C GLN A 115 35.52 -16.88 -35.79
N VAL A 116 36.10 -16.08 -36.69
CA VAL A 116 36.34 -16.42 -38.10
C VAL A 116 37.28 -17.64 -38.26
N ASP A 117 38.13 -17.89 -37.26
CA ASP A 117 39.01 -19.07 -37.18
C ASP A 117 38.32 -20.34 -36.65
N GLY A 118 37.01 -20.28 -36.40
CA GLY A 118 36.20 -21.37 -35.87
C GLY A 118 36.30 -21.55 -34.35
N GLN A 119 37.12 -20.76 -33.64
CA GLN A 119 37.20 -20.81 -32.18
C GLN A 119 36.02 -20.08 -31.53
N THR A 120 35.65 -20.48 -30.32
CA THR A 120 34.61 -19.78 -29.55
C THR A 120 35.28 -18.78 -28.60
N ALA A 121 35.02 -17.50 -28.79
CA ALA A 121 35.47 -16.45 -27.90
C ALA A 121 34.42 -16.19 -26.81
N GLN A 122 34.90 -15.90 -25.60
CA GLN A 122 34.08 -15.53 -24.45
C GLN A 122 34.45 -14.13 -23.96
N LEU A 123 33.44 -13.28 -23.76
CA LEU A 123 33.61 -11.95 -23.18
C LEU A 123 32.87 -11.88 -21.83
N PRO A 124 33.56 -11.54 -20.73
CA PRO A 124 32.91 -11.38 -19.44
C PRO A 124 32.01 -10.14 -19.45
N LEU A 125 30.82 -10.30 -18.90
CA LEU A 125 29.85 -9.23 -18.66
C LEU A 125 29.72 -9.03 -17.16
N ARG A 126 29.96 -7.82 -16.67
CA ARG A 126 29.78 -7.48 -15.25
C ARG A 126 29.01 -6.19 -15.12
N GLY A 127 28.15 -6.12 -14.13
CA GLY A 127 27.46 -4.89 -13.78
C GLY A 127 26.89 -4.94 -12.39
N THR A 128 26.32 -3.82 -11.98
CA THR A 128 25.65 -3.69 -10.69
C THR A 128 24.31 -2.99 -10.88
N PHE A 129 23.36 -3.30 -9.99
CA PHE A 129 22.10 -2.58 -9.87
C PHE A 129 21.71 -2.49 -8.40
N THR A 130 20.87 -1.52 -8.06
CA THR A 130 20.38 -1.33 -6.70
C THR A 130 18.96 -1.86 -6.58
N VAL A 131 18.71 -2.72 -5.60
CA VAL A 131 17.35 -3.11 -5.19
C VAL A 131 16.95 -2.24 -4.01
N ARG A 132 15.76 -1.64 -4.07
CA ARG A 132 15.20 -0.86 -2.96
C ARG A 132 13.83 -1.40 -2.55
N ARG A 133 13.52 -1.26 -1.26
CA ARG A 133 12.19 -1.53 -0.74
C ARG A 133 11.17 -0.55 -1.35
N PRO A 134 9.97 -1.00 -1.78
CA PRO A 134 8.95 -0.09 -2.27
C PRO A 134 8.41 0.80 -1.15
N GLU A 135 7.85 1.94 -1.56
CA GLU A 135 6.97 2.70 -0.69
C GLU A 135 5.58 2.06 -0.67
N ILE A 136 5.00 1.92 0.53
CA ILE A 136 3.65 1.37 0.70
C ILE A 136 2.68 2.54 0.85
N VAL A 137 1.80 2.69 -0.14
CA VAL A 137 0.76 3.71 -0.14
C VAL A 137 -0.54 3.09 0.35
N ALA A 138 -1.12 3.68 1.40
CA ALA A 138 -2.42 3.26 1.89
C ALA A 138 -3.46 4.31 1.53
N THR A 139 -4.50 3.88 0.82
CA THR A 139 -5.72 4.65 0.62
C THR A 139 -6.80 4.07 1.54
N SER A 140 -7.19 4.87 2.52
CA SER A 140 -8.36 4.57 3.36
C SER A 140 -9.57 5.25 2.73
N GLU A 141 -10.72 4.57 2.74
CA GLU A 141 -11.97 5.17 2.25
C GLU A 141 -12.39 6.40 3.09
N ALA A 142 -11.87 6.55 4.30
CA ALA A 142 -12.39 7.53 5.26
C ALA A 142 -11.36 8.48 5.88
N THR A 143 -10.15 8.05 6.22
CA THR A 143 -9.21 8.87 7.03
C THR A 143 -7.79 8.31 7.01
N GLN A 144 -6.77 9.15 7.24
CA GLN A 144 -5.37 8.69 7.44
C GLN A 144 -5.21 7.83 8.71
N SER A 145 -6.10 8.00 9.69
CA SER A 145 -6.19 7.19 10.91
C SER A 145 -7.32 6.17 10.83
N LEU A 146 -7.27 5.11 11.64
CA LEU A 146 -8.33 4.12 11.75
C LEU A 146 -9.19 4.42 12.98
N TYR A 147 -10.50 4.25 12.86
CA TYR A 147 -11.40 4.34 14.00
C TYR A 147 -11.40 3.05 14.81
N ARG A 148 -11.20 3.20 16.12
CA ARG A 148 -11.19 2.09 17.08
C ARG A 148 -12.54 1.39 17.11
N ARG A 149 -12.52 0.05 17.11
CA ARG A 149 -13.70 -0.83 17.17
C ARG A 149 -14.74 -0.48 16.09
N CYS A 150 -14.28 -0.04 14.92
CA CYS A 150 -15.09 0.22 13.74
C CYS A 150 -14.59 -0.65 12.58
N LEU A 151 -15.45 -0.93 11.60
CA LEU A 151 -15.04 -1.66 10.40
C LEU A 151 -14.34 -0.71 9.42
N ASN A 152 -13.02 -0.56 9.57
CA ASN A 152 -12.22 0.25 8.67
C ASN A 152 -11.88 -0.55 7.42
N ARG A 153 -12.14 0.02 6.24
CA ARG A 153 -11.76 -0.56 4.95
C ARG A 153 -10.59 0.22 4.39
N ILE A 154 -9.49 -0.49 4.15
CA ILE A 154 -8.28 0.09 3.59
C ILE A 154 -7.90 -0.63 2.31
N ARG A 155 -7.31 0.13 1.39
CA ARG A 155 -6.66 -0.37 0.19
C ARG A 155 -5.17 -0.02 0.29
N ILE A 156 -4.33 -1.02 0.01
CA ILE A 156 -2.89 -0.90 -0.02
C ILE A 156 -2.43 -1.00 -1.46
N ASP A 157 -1.72 0.01 -1.90
CA ASP A 157 -1.08 0.07 -3.20
C ASP A 157 0.43 0.17 -3.07
N VAL A 158 1.12 -0.63 -3.85
CA VAL A 158 2.58 -0.67 -3.93
C VAL A 158 2.99 -0.29 -5.35
N PRO A 159 3.56 0.92 -5.55
CA PRO A 159 4.01 1.38 -6.86
C PRO A 159 5.04 0.44 -7.48
N GLY A 160 4.86 0.12 -8.76
CA GLY A 160 5.65 -0.86 -9.51
C GLY A 160 5.18 -2.31 -9.36
N LEU A 161 4.20 -2.60 -8.50
CA LEU A 161 3.65 -3.93 -8.29
C LEU A 161 2.13 -3.96 -8.46
N GLU A 162 1.57 -3.12 -9.35
CA GLU A 162 0.14 -2.95 -9.57
C GLU A 162 -0.54 -4.23 -10.05
N GLY A 163 0.09 -4.96 -10.99
CA GLY A 163 -0.42 -6.21 -11.55
C GLY A 163 0.07 -7.47 -10.82
N ARG A 164 0.70 -7.33 -9.65
CA ARG A 164 1.24 -8.45 -8.88
C ARG A 164 0.33 -8.78 -7.70
N PRO A 165 0.11 -10.07 -7.39
CA PRO A 165 -0.69 -10.45 -6.24
C PRO A 165 0.03 -10.01 -4.95
N LEU A 166 -0.73 -9.38 -4.07
CA LEU A 166 -0.27 -8.99 -2.74
C LEU A 166 -0.94 -9.86 -1.68
N ARG A 167 -0.29 -9.98 -0.53
CA ARG A 167 -0.89 -10.51 0.69
C ARG A 167 -0.68 -9.50 1.81
N LEU A 168 -1.77 -9.21 2.51
CA LEU A 168 -1.81 -8.26 3.62
C LEU A 168 -1.97 -9.06 4.92
N VAL A 169 -1.16 -8.73 5.92
CA VAL A 169 -1.17 -9.40 7.22
C VAL A 169 -1.37 -8.36 8.32
N THR A 170 -2.35 -8.58 9.19
CA THR A 170 -2.58 -7.77 10.39
C THR A 170 -2.91 -8.66 11.58
N GLY A 171 -2.07 -8.63 12.61
CA GLY A 171 -2.15 -9.59 13.72
C GLY A 171 -2.15 -11.03 13.20
N SER A 172 -3.20 -11.80 13.52
CA SER A 172 -3.39 -13.18 13.05
C SER A 172 -4.18 -13.29 11.73
N LYS A 173 -4.66 -12.18 11.16
CA LYS A 173 -5.43 -12.20 9.91
C LYS A 173 -4.50 -12.02 8.72
N SER A 174 -4.66 -12.89 7.73
CA SER A 174 -4.04 -12.76 6.41
C SER A 174 -5.11 -12.70 5.34
N VAL A 175 -4.97 -11.75 4.41
CA VAL A 175 -5.91 -11.53 3.31
C VAL A 175 -5.13 -11.40 2.00
N ALA A 176 -5.55 -12.14 0.99
CA ALA A 176 -5.02 -12.02 -0.36
C ALA A 176 -5.64 -10.79 -1.07
N GLY A 177 -4.83 -10.14 -1.90
CA GLY A 177 -5.21 -8.95 -2.64
C GLY A 177 -4.76 -7.65 -1.98
N ARG A 178 -5.40 -6.55 -2.37
CA ARG A 178 -4.98 -5.18 -2.03
C ARG A 178 -5.91 -4.49 -1.04
N SER A 179 -7.04 -5.11 -0.71
CA SER A 179 -8.06 -4.55 0.18
C SER A 179 -8.19 -5.38 1.44
N LEU A 180 -8.30 -4.71 2.59
CA LEU A 180 -8.40 -5.34 3.89
C LEU A 180 -9.43 -4.59 4.74
N ALA A 181 -10.24 -5.35 5.48
CA ALA A 181 -11.11 -4.83 6.53
C ALA A 181 -10.48 -5.08 7.90
N ILE A 182 -10.34 -4.03 8.70
CA ILE A 182 -9.69 -4.06 10.01
C ILE A 182 -10.52 -3.31 11.06
N SER A 183 -10.64 -3.90 12.25
CA SER A 183 -11.29 -3.28 13.41
C SER A 183 -10.35 -3.32 14.60
N PRO A 184 -9.48 -2.31 14.78
CA PRO A 184 -8.52 -2.28 15.87
C PRO A 184 -9.24 -2.11 17.21
N ALA A 185 -8.95 -2.99 18.18
CA ALA A 185 -9.58 -2.96 19.51
C ALA A 185 -8.86 -2.02 20.49
N GLY A 186 -7.53 -1.89 20.34
CA GLY A 186 -6.65 -1.12 21.21
C GLY A 186 -6.48 0.34 20.78
N SER A 187 -5.73 1.09 21.57
CA SER A 187 -5.35 2.49 21.32
C SER A 187 -4.00 2.67 20.64
N GLY A 188 -3.18 1.63 20.59
CA GLY A 188 -1.90 1.64 19.88
C GLY A 188 -2.06 1.65 18.37
N PRO A 189 -0.97 1.90 17.63
CA PRO A 189 -0.99 1.85 16.17
C PRO A 189 -1.39 0.46 15.68
N ALA A 190 -2.13 0.41 14.58
CA ALA A 190 -2.42 -0.82 13.87
C ALA A 190 -1.41 -0.99 12.73
N THR A 191 -0.69 -2.11 12.74
CA THR A 191 0.32 -2.41 11.71
C THR A 191 -0.24 -3.38 10.68
N VAL A 192 -0.01 -3.07 9.40
CA VAL A 192 -0.32 -3.93 8.26
C VAL A 192 1.00 -4.26 7.56
N ARG A 193 1.40 -5.53 7.62
CA ARG A 193 2.55 -6.05 6.88
C ARG A 193 2.13 -6.43 5.47
N VAL A 194 2.93 -6.06 4.49
CA VAL A 194 2.64 -6.22 3.07
C VAL A 194 3.66 -7.15 2.45
N PHE A 195 3.17 -8.18 1.77
CA PHE A 195 3.98 -9.16 1.08
C PHE A 195 3.58 -9.22 -0.39
N ARG A 196 4.55 -9.46 -1.27
CA ARG A 196 4.27 -9.92 -2.63
C ARG A 196 4.02 -11.41 -2.56
N ALA A 197 2.77 -11.81 -2.81
CA ALA A 197 2.43 -13.22 -2.90
C ALA A 197 3.04 -13.83 -4.16
N ASP A 198 3.50 -15.07 -4.10
CA ASP A 198 3.72 -15.88 -5.30
C ASP A 198 2.49 -16.75 -5.54
N SER A 199 1.80 -16.55 -6.66
CA SER A 199 0.57 -17.29 -6.99
C SER A 199 0.81 -18.80 -7.22
N THR A 200 2.06 -19.25 -7.26
CA THR A 200 2.43 -20.63 -7.62
C THR A 200 3.14 -21.41 -6.52
N ARG A 201 3.43 -20.80 -5.35
CA ARG A 201 4.23 -21.43 -4.28
C ARG A 201 3.64 -21.17 -2.89
N SER A 202 4.09 -21.97 -1.92
CA SER A 202 3.67 -21.89 -0.50
C SER A 202 3.99 -20.53 0.13
N GLU A 203 3.27 -20.15 1.19
CA GLU A 203 3.41 -18.87 1.94
C GLU A 203 4.85 -18.58 2.42
N ALA A 204 5.70 -19.60 2.48
CA ALA A 204 7.10 -19.50 2.87
C ALA A 204 7.99 -18.74 1.87
N GLU A 205 7.56 -18.53 0.63
CA GLU A 205 8.32 -17.79 -0.40
C GLU A 205 7.83 -16.36 -0.66
N ASP A 206 6.93 -15.88 0.18
CA ASP A 206 6.43 -14.52 0.07
C ASP A 206 7.51 -13.49 0.36
N VAL A 207 7.58 -12.47 -0.49
CA VAL A 207 8.58 -11.42 -0.35
C VAL A 207 8.02 -10.32 0.51
N PHE A 208 8.61 -10.11 1.68
CA PHE A 208 8.25 -8.98 2.54
C PHE A 208 8.59 -7.66 1.85
N LEU A 209 7.56 -6.87 1.58
CA LEU A 209 7.69 -5.57 0.92
C LEU A 209 7.82 -4.43 1.94
N GLY A 210 7.29 -4.61 3.15
CA GLY A 210 7.37 -3.62 4.21
C GLY A 210 6.11 -3.62 5.07
N GLU A 211 5.97 -2.61 5.91
CA GLU A 211 4.80 -2.43 6.76
C GLU A 211 4.29 -1.00 6.74
N LYS A 212 2.99 -0.86 7.01
CA LYS A 212 2.31 0.42 7.18
C LYS A 212 1.65 0.46 8.56
N GLU A 213 2.00 1.47 9.33
CA GLU A 213 1.34 1.77 10.59
C GLU A 213 0.24 2.81 10.40
N PHE A 214 -0.87 2.59 11.09
CA PHE A 214 -1.98 3.53 11.15
C PHE A 214 -2.24 3.94 12.59
N ALA A 215 -2.36 5.25 12.83
CA ALA A 215 -2.82 5.76 14.10
C ALA A 215 -4.26 5.30 14.35
N VAL A 216 -4.58 4.88 15.57
CA VAL A 216 -5.92 4.43 15.97
C VAL A 216 -6.56 5.47 16.88
N ILE A 217 -7.66 6.06 16.44
CA ILE A 217 -8.38 7.11 17.15
C ILE A 217 -9.79 6.66 17.53
N ASP A 218 -10.38 7.29 18.54
CA ASP A 218 -11.78 7.06 18.87
C ASP A 218 -12.69 7.76 17.84
N PRO A 219 -13.87 7.19 17.52
CA PRO A 219 -14.87 7.86 16.69
C PRO A 219 -15.26 9.23 17.25
N PRO A 220 -15.70 10.16 16.39
CA PRO A 220 -16.28 11.42 16.85
C PRO A 220 -17.38 11.19 17.89
N ARG A 221 -17.42 12.08 18.89
CA ARG A 221 -18.45 12.00 19.93
C ARG A 221 -19.82 12.37 19.30
N PRO A 222 -20.89 11.61 19.56
CA PRO A 222 -22.23 11.98 19.11
C PRO A 222 -22.81 13.13 19.95
N GLU A 223 -23.84 13.77 19.43
CA GLU A 223 -24.66 14.77 20.10
C GLU A 223 -25.85 14.13 20.83
N LEU A 224 -26.34 14.81 21.87
CA LEU A 224 -27.45 14.36 22.70
C LEU A 224 -28.57 15.40 22.67
N HIS A 225 -29.72 14.99 22.16
CA HIS A 225 -30.93 15.82 22.09
C HIS A 225 -32.02 15.21 22.96
N VAL A 226 -32.85 16.07 23.54
CA VAL A 226 -34.02 15.65 24.30
C VAL A 226 -35.25 16.28 23.68
N ARG A 227 -36.26 15.47 23.39
CA ARG A 227 -37.54 15.93 22.84
C ARG A 227 -38.69 15.61 23.76
N SER A 228 -39.72 16.45 23.75
CA SER A 228 -41.01 16.18 24.36
C SER A 228 -42.13 16.71 23.46
N GLY A 229 -43.13 15.88 23.17
CA GLY A 229 -44.25 16.28 22.29
C GLY A 229 -43.81 16.74 20.90
N GLY A 230 -42.69 16.22 20.37
CA GLY A 230 -42.14 16.59 19.06
C GLY A 230 -41.23 17.83 19.06
N ARG A 231 -41.18 18.59 20.17
CA ARG A 231 -40.31 19.76 20.33
C ARG A 231 -39.00 19.36 21.01
N GLU A 232 -37.88 19.88 20.52
CA GLU A 232 -36.59 19.78 21.22
C GLU A 232 -36.58 20.68 22.47
N LEU A 233 -36.03 20.16 23.56
CA LEU A 233 -35.97 20.81 24.86
C LEU A 233 -34.53 21.14 25.21
N ALA A 234 -34.28 22.39 25.59
CA ALA A 234 -33.04 22.78 26.24
C ALA A 234 -33.12 22.56 27.75
N SER A 235 -31.96 22.54 28.42
CA SER A 235 -31.96 22.56 29.89
C SER A 235 -32.53 23.87 30.41
N GLY A 236 -33.52 23.79 31.29
CA GLY A 236 -34.29 24.91 31.83
C GLY A 236 -35.68 25.06 31.22
N ASP A 237 -35.96 24.37 30.11
CA ASP A 237 -37.27 24.44 29.44
C ASP A 237 -38.41 23.92 30.32
N PRO A 238 -39.64 24.42 30.10
CA PRO A 238 -40.83 23.92 30.78
C PRO A 238 -41.19 22.51 30.29
N LEU A 239 -41.52 21.61 31.22
CA LEU A 239 -42.02 20.27 30.97
C LEU A 239 -43.40 20.07 31.63
N PRO A 240 -44.47 19.78 30.86
CA PRO A 240 -45.80 19.64 31.41
C PRO A 240 -45.91 18.40 32.30
N ARG A 241 -46.21 18.57 33.58
CA ARG A 241 -46.23 17.46 34.57
C ARG A 241 -47.18 16.32 34.19
N ARG A 242 -48.34 16.67 33.63
CA ARG A 242 -49.38 15.71 33.23
C ARG A 242 -49.00 14.91 31.97
N ARG A 243 -47.98 15.33 31.23
CA ARG A 243 -47.46 14.70 30.01
C ARG A 243 -45.93 14.69 29.98
N ALA A 244 -45.31 14.38 31.13
CA ALA A 244 -43.87 14.31 31.27
C ALA A 244 -43.29 13.06 30.58
N VAL A 245 -43.17 13.14 29.26
CA VAL A 245 -42.54 12.15 28.40
C VAL A 245 -41.34 12.79 27.73
N LEU A 246 -40.16 12.18 27.89
CA LEU A 246 -38.91 12.62 27.29
C LEU A 246 -38.43 11.55 26.33
N ASN A 247 -37.99 11.96 25.14
CA ASN A 247 -37.35 11.11 24.15
C ASN A 247 -35.91 11.58 24.02
N PHE A 248 -34.96 10.71 24.35
CA PHE A 248 -33.53 10.96 24.22
C PHE A 248 -33.05 10.45 22.87
N GLU A 249 -32.58 11.36 22.03
CA GLU A 249 -32.04 11.08 20.71
C GLU A 249 -30.53 11.28 20.75
N ILE A 250 -29.79 10.24 20.36
CA ILE A 250 -28.33 10.27 20.30
C ILE A 250 -27.94 10.33 18.83
N GLU A 251 -27.52 11.50 18.39
CA GLU A 251 -27.20 11.77 17.00
C GLU A 251 -25.68 11.59 16.77
N PRO A 252 -25.23 10.57 16.03
CA PRO A 252 -23.84 10.54 15.55
C PRO A 252 -23.50 11.73 14.68
N ASP A 253 -22.20 12.03 14.66
CA ASP A 253 -21.59 12.91 13.67
C ASP A 253 -21.99 12.49 12.24
N ALA A 254 -22.33 13.49 11.42
CA ALA A 254 -22.89 13.28 10.09
C ALA A 254 -21.90 12.60 9.13
N GLU A 255 -20.64 13.03 9.15
CA GLU A 255 -19.58 12.47 8.29
C GLU A 255 -19.26 11.04 8.71
N PHE A 256 -19.17 10.80 10.02
CA PHE A 256 -18.98 9.46 10.57
C PHE A 256 -20.13 8.53 10.21
N ARG A 257 -21.40 8.97 10.35
CA ARG A 257 -22.58 8.17 9.98
C ARG A 257 -22.59 7.85 8.48
N GLN A 258 -22.20 8.79 7.63
CA GLN A 258 -22.16 8.59 6.18
C GLN A 258 -21.10 7.55 5.77
N ARG A 259 -19.90 7.63 6.35
CA ARG A 259 -18.78 6.74 6.02
C ARG A 259 -18.87 5.38 6.72
N TYR A 260 -19.42 5.35 7.93
CA TYR A 260 -19.49 4.18 8.80
C TYR A 260 -20.91 3.92 9.33
N PRO A 261 -21.90 3.69 8.45
CA PRO A 261 -23.31 3.57 8.86
C PRO A 261 -23.57 2.40 9.81
N GLN A 262 -22.80 1.31 9.70
CA GLN A 262 -22.91 0.12 10.54
C GLN A 262 -22.32 0.31 11.95
N ASP A 263 -21.50 1.35 12.14
CA ASP A 263 -20.79 1.63 13.37
C ASP A 263 -21.29 2.91 14.07
N ALA A 264 -22.27 3.60 13.48
CA ALA A 264 -22.80 4.89 13.93
C ALA A 264 -24.16 4.77 14.65
N GLN A 265 -24.46 3.61 15.24
CA GLN A 265 -25.67 3.41 16.03
C GLN A 265 -25.39 3.64 17.51
N TYR A 266 -26.28 4.35 18.21
CA TYR A 266 -26.11 4.70 19.62
C TYR A 266 -27.38 4.43 20.40
N ARG A 267 -27.24 4.08 21.67
CA ARG A 267 -28.36 3.89 22.60
C ARG A 267 -27.98 4.32 24.01
N ALA A 268 -28.96 4.81 24.76
CA ALA A 268 -28.89 4.97 26.20
C ALA A 268 -29.76 3.88 26.85
N SER A 269 -29.27 3.24 27.91
CA SER A 269 -30.01 2.15 28.56
C SER A 269 -30.89 2.64 29.70
N ARG A 270 -30.42 3.63 30.47
CA ARG A 270 -31.10 4.06 31.70
C ARG A 270 -31.03 5.56 31.90
N ALA A 271 -31.92 6.08 32.73
CA ALA A 271 -31.90 7.45 33.19
C ALA A 271 -32.18 7.50 34.70
N THR A 272 -31.32 8.17 35.45
CA THR A 272 -31.55 8.48 36.87
C THR A 272 -32.17 9.86 36.97
N VAL A 273 -33.27 9.97 37.71
CA VAL A 273 -34.05 11.20 37.80
C VAL A 273 -34.01 11.73 39.21
N PHE A 274 -33.85 13.04 39.32
CA PHE A 274 -33.88 13.77 40.56
C PHE A 274 -35.00 14.82 40.50
N LEU A 275 -35.72 15.01 41.59
CA LEU A 275 -36.77 16.02 41.75
C LEU A 275 -36.39 16.98 42.86
N ARG A 276 -36.49 18.28 42.58
CA ARG A 276 -36.33 19.34 43.56
C ARG A 276 -37.66 20.07 43.73
N LYS A 277 -38.26 19.96 44.92
CA LYS A 277 -39.54 20.62 45.24
C LYS A 277 -39.30 22.01 45.85
N GLY A 278 -39.72 23.07 45.17
CA GLY A 278 -39.46 24.45 45.61
C GLY A 278 -37.98 24.73 46.00
N LEU A 279 -37.75 25.17 47.23
CA LEU A 279 -36.41 25.50 47.76
C LEU A 279 -35.68 24.30 48.40
N THR A 280 -36.33 23.13 48.49
CA THR A 280 -35.75 21.94 49.14
C THR A 280 -34.54 21.40 48.40
N ALA A 281 -33.81 20.47 49.04
CA ALA A 281 -32.74 19.72 48.40
C ALA A 281 -33.29 18.78 47.32
N SER A 282 -32.46 18.50 46.30
CA SER A 282 -32.83 17.54 45.25
C SER A 282 -32.91 16.13 45.81
N GLN A 283 -34.03 15.46 45.58
CA GLN A 283 -34.29 14.07 45.97
C GLN A 283 -34.12 13.15 44.77
N ASP A 284 -33.48 12.00 44.97
CA ASP A 284 -33.44 10.93 43.96
C ASP A 284 -34.81 10.24 43.92
N ILE A 285 -35.46 10.24 42.76
CA ILE A 285 -36.76 9.58 42.57
C ILE A 285 -36.63 8.21 41.89
N GLY A 286 -35.41 7.82 41.51
CA GLY A 286 -35.08 6.49 40.99
C GLY A 286 -34.33 6.50 39.65
N THR A 287 -33.87 5.31 39.29
CA THR A 287 -33.31 4.99 37.96
C THR A 287 -34.33 4.19 37.16
N PHE A 288 -34.55 4.60 35.92
CA PHE A 288 -35.52 4.02 35.02
C PHE A 288 -34.83 3.49 33.76
N ASP A 289 -35.30 2.36 33.26
CA ASP A 289 -34.88 1.85 31.95
C ASP A 289 -35.51 2.68 30.82
N LEU A 290 -34.74 2.87 29.76
CA LEU A 290 -35.18 3.60 28.57
C LEU A 290 -35.58 2.61 27.48
N ASP A 291 -36.84 2.67 27.06
CA ASP A 291 -37.32 1.89 25.91
C ASP A 291 -37.15 2.73 24.64
N GLY A 292 -36.17 2.38 23.80
CA GLY A 292 -35.85 3.16 22.59
C GLY A 292 -35.49 4.63 22.86
N GLY A 293 -34.93 4.93 24.04
CA GLY A 293 -34.62 6.31 24.46
C GLY A 293 -35.82 7.04 25.08
N ARG A 294 -36.98 6.41 25.23
CA ARG A 294 -38.17 7.02 25.84
C ARG A 294 -38.20 6.86 27.36
N LEU A 295 -38.50 7.96 28.06
CA LEU A 295 -38.71 8.02 29.50
C LEU A 295 -40.09 8.61 29.80
N VAL A 296 -40.86 7.95 30.67
CA VAL A 296 -42.20 8.38 31.08
C VAL A 296 -42.23 8.61 32.59
N LEU A 297 -42.49 9.85 33.02
CA LEU A 297 -42.42 10.26 34.43
C LEU A 297 -43.78 10.65 35.03
N THR A 298 -44.88 10.47 34.30
CA THR A 298 -46.22 10.94 34.72
C THR A 298 -46.68 10.35 36.06
N ARG A 299 -46.23 9.14 36.43
CA ARG A 299 -46.60 8.52 37.71
C ARG A 299 -45.75 9.04 38.87
N GLN A 300 -44.48 9.30 38.61
CA GLN A 300 -43.48 9.73 39.56
C GLN A 300 -43.63 11.21 39.92
N LEU A 301 -44.22 12.00 39.01
CA LEU A 301 -44.44 13.44 39.18
C LEU A 301 -45.86 13.80 39.63
N ARG A 302 -46.63 12.85 40.20
CA ARG A 302 -48.01 13.10 40.67
C ARG A 302 -48.08 14.16 41.76
N ASP A 303 -47.15 14.08 42.72
CA ASP A 303 -47.09 14.99 43.87
C ASP A 303 -46.15 16.18 43.62
N ALA A 304 -45.82 16.44 42.35
CA ALA A 304 -45.00 17.57 41.95
C ALA A 304 -45.88 18.76 41.56
N GLU A 305 -45.43 19.94 41.94
CA GLU A 305 -46.11 21.21 41.70
C GLU A 305 -45.47 21.96 40.53
N ALA A 306 -46.21 22.93 39.98
CA ALA A 306 -45.66 23.82 38.97
C ALA A 306 -44.53 24.65 39.59
N GLY A 307 -43.40 24.78 38.88
CA GLY A 307 -42.19 25.43 39.38
C GLY A 307 -41.16 24.50 40.02
N ASP A 308 -41.53 23.25 40.32
CA ASP A 308 -40.58 22.22 40.73
C ASP A 308 -39.59 21.92 39.59
N ARG A 309 -38.37 21.48 39.93
CA ARG A 309 -37.34 21.18 38.93
C ARG A 309 -37.05 19.69 38.89
N ILE A 310 -37.00 19.12 37.70
CA ILE A 310 -36.50 17.78 37.48
C ILE A 310 -35.12 17.83 36.86
N THR A 311 -34.26 16.88 37.21
CA THR A 311 -32.96 16.68 36.60
C THR A 311 -32.87 15.23 36.16
N VAL A 312 -32.66 14.99 34.88
CA VAL A 312 -32.55 13.66 34.29
C VAL A 312 -31.11 13.43 33.85
N ARG A 313 -30.49 12.37 34.36
CA ARG A 313 -29.12 11.99 34.04
C ARG A 313 -29.10 10.68 33.28
N LEU A 314 -28.62 10.70 32.04
CA LEU A 314 -28.49 9.50 31.22
C LEU A 314 -27.34 8.62 31.69
N GLU A 315 -27.57 7.31 31.66
CA GLU A 315 -26.64 6.27 32.04
C GLU A 315 -26.57 5.18 30.95
N GLY A 316 -25.40 4.54 30.86
CA GLY A 316 -25.16 3.45 29.91
C GLY A 316 -25.27 3.86 28.43
N VAL A 317 -24.83 5.09 28.10
CA VAL A 317 -24.74 5.50 26.69
C VAL A 317 -23.63 4.72 25.99
N ALA A 318 -24.00 3.99 24.93
CA ALA A 318 -23.09 3.13 24.21
C ALA A 318 -23.34 3.20 22.69
N ARG A 319 -22.24 3.09 21.94
CA ARG A 319 -22.22 2.89 20.50
C ARG A 319 -22.34 1.39 20.20
N ILE A 320 -23.15 1.02 19.23
CA ILE A 320 -23.20 -0.34 18.70
C ILE A 320 -22.33 -0.38 17.44
N ASN A 321 -21.32 -1.23 17.45
CA ASN A 321 -20.42 -1.39 16.31
C ASN A 321 -20.97 -2.39 15.28
N HIS A 322 -20.27 -2.53 14.15
CA HIS A 322 -20.58 -3.49 13.08
C HIS A 322 -20.71 -4.95 13.55
N ALA A 323 -20.12 -5.31 14.69
CA ALA A 323 -20.19 -6.64 15.29
C ALA A 323 -21.34 -6.78 16.32
N GLY A 324 -22.21 -5.78 16.46
CA GLY A 324 -23.31 -5.77 17.43
C GLY A 324 -22.86 -5.54 18.88
N GLN A 325 -21.60 -5.19 19.11
CA GLN A 325 -21.04 -4.99 20.44
C GLN A 325 -21.33 -3.58 20.95
N ALA A 326 -21.77 -3.49 22.22
CA ALA A 326 -21.98 -2.22 22.90
C ALA A 326 -20.65 -1.67 23.44
N ILE A 327 -20.21 -0.55 22.87
CA ILE A 327 -19.00 0.18 23.26
C ILE A 327 -19.41 1.41 24.09
N PRO A 328 -19.07 1.48 25.39
CA PRO A 328 -19.40 2.63 26.22
C PRO A 328 -18.82 3.92 25.64
N VAL A 329 -19.64 4.96 25.57
CA VAL A 329 -19.21 6.30 25.13
C VAL A 329 -19.03 7.16 26.38
N SER A 330 -17.82 7.69 26.55
CA SER A 330 -17.54 8.59 27.67
C SER A 330 -18.17 9.95 27.41
N PHE A 331 -19.00 10.42 28.35
CA PHE A 331 -19.58 11.75 28.39
C PHE A 331 -19.18 12.46 29.68
N SER A 332 -19.07 13.79 29.63
CA SER A 332 -18.95 14.55 30.87
C SER A 332 -20.26 14.44 31.65
N LYS A 333 -20.22 14.65 32.97
CA LYS A 333 -21.45 14.63 33.78
C LYS A 333 -22.45 15.68 33.29
N ALA A 334 -21.97 16.86 32.90
CA ALA A 334 -22.81 17.94 32.40
C ALA A 334 -23.50 17.56 31.08
N SER A 335 -22.77 16.98 30.12
CA SER A 335 -23.31 16.68 28.79
C SER A 335 -24.40 15.61 28.77
N ARG A 336 -24.52 14.81 29.85
CA ARG A 336 -25.53 13.75 29.99
C ARG A 336 -26.62 14.08 31.01
N THR A 337 -26.65 15.32 31.50
CA THR A 337 -27.59 15.76 32.54
C THR A 337 -28.46 16.89 31.98
N PHE A 338 -29.77 16.71 32.05
CA PHE A 338 -30.76 17.65 31.54
C PHE A 338 -31.67 18.11 32.68
N GLY A 339 -31.82 19.42 32.85
CA GLY A 339 -32.71 20.00 33.86
C GLY A 339 -33.97 20.57 33.21
N PHE A 340 -35.15 20.38 33.80
CA PHE A 340 -36.40 20.96 33.30
C PHE A 340 -37.22 21.56 34.45
N VAL A 341 -38.04 22.57 34.16
CA VAL A 341 -38.98 23.17 35.11
C VAL A 341 -40.36 22.61 34.86
N LEU A 342 -41.04 22.11 35.88
CA LEU A 342 -42.37 21.53 35.73
C LEU A 342 -43.42 22.62 35.55
N SER A 343 -44.33 22.43 34.60
CA SER A 343 -45.50 23.28 34.34
C SER A 343 -46.83 22.55 34.49
#